data_AF-A0A6J4KAL4-F1
#
_entry.id   AF-A0A6J4KAL4-F1
#
_cell.length_a   1.000
_cell.length_b   1.000
_cell.length_c   1.000
_cell.angle_alpha   90.00
_cell.angle_beta   90.00
_cell.angle_gamma   90.00
#
_symmetry.space_group_name_H-M   'P 1'
#
loop_
_entity.id
_entity.type
_entity.pdbx_description
1 polymer ?
#
loop_
_entity_poly.entity_id
_entity_poly.type
_entity_poly.pdbx_seq_one_letter_code
_entity_poly.pdbx_strand_id
1 'polypeptide(L)'
;MRYYYDGTADDADEDSDPAGADAPDALDDPDVDDADADADDDDPELDAAFPRGDGTADTAAVAYCPYCGELNELAVDPGGGASQSYVEDCHVCCRPWHVTVTFDRAGQAAVRLDAADE
;
A
#
# COMPACT_ATOMS: atom_id res chain seq x y z
N MET A 1 -45.84 7.04 32.10
CA MET A 1 -44.92 8.17 32.34
C MET A 1 -44.68 8.80 30.97
N ARG A 2 -45.25 9.98 30.72
CA ARG A 2 -45.06 10.73 29.46
C ARG A 2 -44.07 11.85 29.73
N TYR A 3 -43.05 11.96 28.88
CA TYR A 3 -42.30 13.19 28.67
C TYR A 3 -42.14 13.35 27.15
N TYR A 4 -42.74 14.42 26.63
CA TYR A 4 -42.41 15.03 25.36
C TYR A 4 -41.25 16.00 25.60
N TYR A 5 -40.32 16.13 24.66
CA TYR A 5 -39.81 17.43 24.22
C TYR A 5 -39.34 17.33 22.77
N ASP A 6 -40.06 18.04 21.92
CA ASP A 6 -39.62 18.53 20.62
C ASP A 6 -38.56 19.61 20.88
N GLY A 7 -37.47 19.59 20.12
CA GLY A 7 -36.33 20.48 20.34
C GLY A 7 -35.55 20.67 19.05
N THR A 8 -36.04 21.58 18.20
CA THR A 8 -35.24 22.26 17.18
C THR A 8 -34.41 23.38 17.82
N ALA A 9 -33.10 23.35 17.59
CA ALA A 9 -32.18 24.49 17.63
C ALA A 9 -31.12 24.12 16.57
N ASP A 10 -30.92 24.80 15.44
CA ASP A 10 -30.92 26.25 15.13
C ASP A 10 -30.20 27.07 16.20
N ASP A 11 -28.87 27.05 16.10
CA ASP A 11 -28.03 28.20 16.40
C ASP A 11 -26.76 28.06 15.55
N ALA A 12 -26.74 28.81 14.44
CA ALA A 12 -25.53 29.23 13.77
C ALA A 12 -24.93 30.39 14.56
N ASP A 13 -23.60 30.41 14.69
CA ASP A 13 -22.72 31.60 14.77
C ASP A 13 -21.38 31.17 15.41
N GLU A 14 -20.29 31.12 14.66
CA GLU A 14 -19.35 32.23 14.41
C GLU A 14 -18.03 32.01 15.19
N ASP A 15 -17.04 31.56 14.42
CA ASP A 15 -15.65 31.99 14.43
C ASP A 15 -15.22 32.93 15.56
N SER A 16 -14.27 32.49 16.39
CA SER A 16 -13.22 33.35 16.95
C SER A 16 -12.10 32.51 17.58
N ASP A 17 -11.27 31.90 16.74
CA ASP A 17 -9.92 31.48 17.14
C ASP A 17 -8.88 32.37 16.43
N PRO A 18 -8.46 33.50 17.04
CA PRO A 18 -7.45 34.37 16.48
C PRO A 18 -6.05 33.89 16.90
N ALA A 19 -5.52 32.91 16.18
CA ALA A 19 -4.09 32.58 16.21
C ALA A 19 -3.53 32.31 14.81
N GLY A 20 -3.98 33.07 13.82
CA GLY A 20 -3.35 33.16 12.49
C GLY A 20 -2.27 34.24 12.49
N ALA A 21 -1.18 34.02 13.22
CA ALA A 21 0.03 34.83 13.11
C ALA A 21 1.25 33.91 13.03
N ASP A 22 1.32 33.11 11.97
CA ASP A 22 2.59 32.61 11.46
C ASP A 22 2.67 33.06 9.99
N ALA A 23 3.63 33.95 9.76
CA ALA A 23 3.92 34.53 8.47
C ALA A 23 4.26 33.43 7.45
N PRO A 24 4.09 33.68 6.14
CA PRO A 24 4.81 32.90 5.15
C PRO A 24 6.29 33.20 5.33
N ASP A 25 6.98 32.36 6.12
CA ASP A 25 8.44 32.29 6.02
C ASP A 25 8.73 31.62 4.68
N ALA A 26 8.83 32.49 3.69
CA ALA A 26 9.42 32.19 2.42
C ALA A 26 10.79 31.57 2.69
N LEU A 27 10.85 30.24 2.63
CA LEU A 27 12.05 29.57 2.10
C LEU A 27 12.09 29.86 0.59
N ASP A 28 12.19 31.15 0.26
CA ASP A 28 12.86 31.61 -0.93
C ASP A 28 14.33 31.43 -0.57
N ASP A 29 14.88 30.29 -0.96
CA ASP A 29 16.31 30.00 -0.90
C ASP A 29 16.88 30.47 -2.25
N PRO A 30 17.40 31.72 -2.35
CA PRO A 30 17.90 32.25 -3.62
C PRO A 30 19.29 31.72 -4.00
N ASP A 31 19.79 30.67 -3.34
CA ASP A 31 21.12 30.10 -3.56
C ASP A 31 21.07 28.59 -3.91
N VAL A 32 19.96 28.11 -4.46
CA VAL A 32 20.03 26.89 -5.28
C VAL A 32 20.54 27.30 -6.65
N ASP A 33 21.86 27.47 -6.73
CA ASP A 33 22.61 27.67 -7.96
C ASP A 33 22.17 26.58 -8.96
N ASP A 34 21.43 26.99 -9.99
CA ASP A 34 20.91 26.19 -11.10
C ASP A 34 22.09 25.79 -12.02
N ALA A 35 23.07 25.09 -11.46
CA ALA A 35 24.33 24.73 -12.10
C ALA A 35 24.94 23.43 -11.53
N ASP A 36 24.12 22.39 -11.35
CA ASP A 36 24.60 21.00 -11.45
C ASP A 36 23.58 20.19 -12.28
N ALA A 37 23.31 20.70 -13.47
CA ALA A 37 22.97 19.85 -14.60
C ALA A 37 24.26 19.11 -14.98
N ASP A 38 24.32 17.81 -14.71
CA ASP A 38 25.17 16.75 -15.28
C ASP A 38 25.64 15.80 -14.13
N ALA A 39 24.93 14.69 -13.88
CA ALA A 39 25.03 13.41 -14.60
C ALA A 39 26.16 12.50 -14.11
N ASP A 40 25.95 11.85 -12.97
CA ASP A 40 26.53 10.53 -12.64
C ASP A 40 25.61 9.81 -11.63
N ASP A 41 24.30 9.71 -11.94
CA ASP A 41 23.41 8.72 -11.28
C ASP A 41 23.41 7.37 -12.04
N ASP A 42 24.28 7.25 -13.04
CA ASP A 42 24.59 6.02 -13.79
C ASP A 42 25.93 5.46 -13.25
N ASP A 43 25.94 4.95 -12.02
CA ASP A 43 27.03 4.07 -11.58
C ASP A 43 26.77 2.65 -12.11
N PRO A 44 27.51 2.17 -13.13
CA PRO A 44 27.22 0.89 -13.77
C PRO A 44 27.53 -0.30 -12.85
N GLU A 45 28.34 -0.10 -11.80
CA GLU A 45 28.57 -1.16 -10.79
C GLU A 45 27.34 -1.32 -9.89
N LEU A 46 26.65 -0.22 -9.55
CA LEU A 46 25.38 -0.27 -8.84
C LEU A 46 24.24 -0.80 -9.71
N ASP A 47 24.14 -0.44 -10.98
CA ASP A 47 23.11 -1.00 -11.88
C ASP A 47 23.29 -2.49 -12.15
N ALA A 48 24.54 -2.97 -12.23
CA ALA A 48 24.83 -4.39 -12.35
C ALA A 48 24.57 -5.15 -11.03
N ALA A 49 24.81 -4.51 -9.88
CA ALA A 49 24.57 -5.09 -8.56
C ALA A 49 23.09 -5.03 -8.14
N PHE A 50 22.37 -4.00 -8.59
CA PHE A 50 20.98 -3.69 -8.26
C PHE A 50 20.23 -3.20 -9.52
N PRO A 51 19.93 -4.10 -10.47
CA PRO A 51 19.19 -3.72 -11.67
C PRO A 51 17.86 -3.09 -11.28
N ARG A 52 17.62 -1.85 -11.72
CA ARG A 52 16.31 -1.20 -11.55
C ARG A 52 15.27 -2.07 -12.24
N GLY A 53 14.41 -2.72 -11.44
CA GLY A 53 13.23 -3.38 -11.97
C GLY A 53 12.40 -2.35 -12.74
N ASP A 54 11.85 -2.74 -13.89
CA ASP A 54 11.06 -1.87 -14.76
C ASP A 54 9.72 -1.41 -14.14
N GLY A 55 9.49 -1.73 -12.86
CA GLY A 55 8.28 -1.39 -12.11
C GLY A 55 7.06 -2.22 -12.51
N THR A 56 7.22 -3.31 -13.27
CA THR A 56 6.09 -4.09 -13.82
C THR A 56 5.75 -5.36 -13.04
N ALA A 57 6.34 -5.58 -11.87
CA ALA A 57 6.08 -6.77 -11.08
C ALA A 57 4.64 -6.82 -10.55
N ASP A 58 4.08 -8.02 -10.49
CA ASP A 58 2.73 -8.26 -9.97
C ASP A 58 2.66 -7.91 -8.47
N THR A 59 1.61 -7.20 -8.08
CA THR A 59 1.34 -6.84 -6.67
C THR A 59 0.03 -7.41 -6.14
N ALA A 60 -0.74 -8.07 -7.01
CA ALA A 60 -1.97 -8.77 -6.67
C ALA A 60 -2.11 -10.06 -7.48
N ALA A 61 -2.79 -11.04 -6.91
CA ALA A 61 -3.17 -12.27 -7.59
C ALA A 61 -4.59 -12.66 -7.20
N VAL A 62 -5.25 -13.49 -8.01
CA VAL A 62 -6.57 -14.04 -7.67
C VAL A 62 -6.51 -15.55 -7.61
N ALA A 63 -7.16 -16.14 -6.61
CA ALA A 63 -7.13 -17.58 -6.40
C ALA A 63 -8.40 -18.10 -5.72
N TYR A 64 -8.74 -19.36 -6.02
CA TYR A 64 -9.94 -20.00 -5.48
C TYR A 64 -9.67 -20.65 -4.12
N CYS A 65 -10.58 -20.44 -3.16
CA CYS A 65 -10.52 -21.06 -1.85
C CYS A 65 -10.60 -22.60 -1.93
N PRO A 66 -9.65 -23.35 -1.34
CA PRO A 66 -9.68 -24.81 -1.32
C PRO A 66 -10.81 -25.36 -0.44
N TYR A 67 -11.48 -24.51 0.34
CA TYR A 67 -12.57 -24.90 1.22
C TYR A 67 -13.96 -24.60 0.65
N CYS A 68 -14.23 -23.35 0.28
CA CYS A 68 -15.55 -22.93 -0.20
C CYS A 68 -15.62 -22.74 -1.73
N GLY A 69 -14.48 -22.71 -2.43
CA GLY A 69 -14.40 -22.52 -3.87
C GLY A 69 -14.59 -21.06 -4.33
N GLU A 70 -14.72 -20.10 -3.41
CA GLU A 70 -14.89 -18.69 -3.76
C GLU A 70 -13.58 -18.06 -4.25
N LEU A 71 -13.68 -17.08 -5.15
CA LEU A 71 -12.52 -16.35 -5.65
C LEU A 71 -12.13 -15.24 -4.66
N ASN A 72 -10.89 -15.26 -4.19
CA ASN A 72 -10.34 -14.18 -3.38
C ASN A 72 -9.20 -13.47 -4.12
N GLU A 73 -9.02 -12.19 -3.82
CA GLU A 73 -7.88 -11.38 -4.22
C GLU A 73 -6.81 -11.44 -3.13
N LEU A 74 -5.56 -11.66 -3.51
CA LEU A 74 -4.41 -11.83 -2.64
C LEU A 74 -3.43 -10.69 -2.91
N ALA A 75 -2.98 -9.99 -1.87
CA ALA A 75 -1.88 -9.05 -1.98
C ALA A 75 -0.55 -9.82 -2.01
N VAL A 76 0.30 -9.54 -2.99
CA VAL A 76 1.63 -10.15 -3.11
C VAL A 76 2.69 -9.06 -3.23
N ASP A 77 3.83 -9.22 -2.57
CA ASP A 77 4.89 -8.21 -2.56
C ASP A 77 6.20 -8.78 -3.13
N PRO A 78 6.65 -8.39 -4.33
CA PRO A 78 7.91 -8.87 -4.89
C PRO A 78 9.14 -8.45 -4.04
N GLY A 79 9.01 -7.43 -3.19
CA GLY A 79 10.06 -7.01 -2.24
C GLY A 79 10.34 -8.03 -1.12
N GLY A 80 9.41 -8.95 -0.85
CA GLY A 80 9.56 -10.01 0.15
C GLY A 80 10.49 -11.17 -0.24
N GLY A 81 11.02 -11.15 -1.47
CA GLY A 81 11.92 -12.17 -2.01
C GLY A 81 11.25 -13.09 -3.05
N ALA A 82 12.06 -13.87 -3.77
CA ALA A 82 11.60 -14.66 -4.91
C ALA A 82 10.64 -15.80 -4.57
N SER A 83 10.62 -16.27 -3.32
CA SER A 83 9.70 -17.30 -2.83
C SER A 83 9.23 -16.93 -1.44
N GLN A 84 7.91 -16.89 -1.26
CA GLN A 84 7.28 -16.43 -0.02
C GLN A 84 6.18 -17.41 0.38
N SER A 85 5.98 -17.55 1.68
CA SER A 85 4.93 -18.38 2.25
C SER A 85 4.32 -17.72 3.48
N TYR A 86 2.99 -17.61 3.49
CA TYR A 86 2.25 -17.02 4.59
C TYR A 86 0.88 -17.69 4.74
N VAL A 87 0.25 -17.48 5.91
CA VAL A 87 -1.13 -17.90 6.15
C VAL A 87 -2.02 -16.69 6.06
N GLU A 88 -3.14 -16.84 5.36
CA GLU A 88 -4.20 -15.83 5.27
C GLU A 88 -5.53 -16.53 5.57
N ASP A 89 -6.62 -15.78 5.73
CA ASP A 89 -7.96 -16.35 5.85
C ASP A 89 -8.78 -16.04 4.59
N CYS A 90 -9.63 -16.97 4.17
CA CYS A 90 -10.60 -16.68 3.12
C CYS A 90 -11.61 -15.62 3.59
N HIS A 91 -11.76 -14.52 2.84
CA HIS A 91 -12.71 -13.42 3.15
C HIS A 91 -14.19 -13.83 3.18
N VAL A 92 -14.52 -15.03 2.71
CA VAL A 92 -15.90 -15.54 2.62
C VAL A 92 -16.18 -16.59 3.69
N CYS A 93 -15.32 -17.59 3.88
CA CYS A 93 -15.55 -18.66 4.85
C CYS A 93 -14.67 -18.59 6.11
N CYS A 94 -13.80 -17.58 6.22
CA CYS A 94 -12.91 -17.34 7.37
C CYS A 94 -12.10 -18.56 7.81
N ARG A 95 -11.67 -19.39 6.83
CA ARG A 95 -10.81 -20.54 7.10
C ARG A 95 -9.39 -20.22 6.68
N PRO A 96 -8.39 -20.58 7.49
CA PRO A 96 -7.00 -20.30 7.20
C PRO A 96 -6.49 -21.19 6.07
N TRP A 97 -5.73 -20.62 5.16
CA TRP A 97 -5.07 -21.31 4.05
C TRP A 97 -3.61 -20.91 3.97
N HIS A 98 -2.77 -21.83 3.49
CA HIS A 98 -1.36 -21.58 3.28
C HIS A 98 -1.15 -21.09 1.86
N VAL A 99 -0.63 -19.87 1.72
CA VAL A 99 -0.34 -19.23 0.44
C VAL A 99 1.16 -19.36 0.18
N THR A 100 1.53 -19.86 -0.99
CA THR A 100 2.91 -19.88 -1.47
C THR A 100 2.99 -19.09 -2.77
N VAL A 101 3.84 -18.07 -2.79
CA VAL A 101 4.04 -17.19 -3.94
C VAL A 101 5.47 -17.31 -4.43
N THR A 102 5.64 -17.42 -5.74
CA THR A 102 6.96 -17.41 -6.40
C THR A 102 6.97 -16.36 -7.49
N PHE A 103 8.01 -15.54 -7.52
CA PHE A 103 8.21 -14.52 -8.55
C PHE A 103 9.30 -14.96 -9.52
N ASP A 104 9.06 -14.76 -10.81
CA ASP A 104 10.10 -14.96 -11.81
C ASP A 104 10.94 -13.67 -12.05
N ARG A 105 11.86 -13.73 -13.01
CA ARG A 105 12.77 -12.60 -13.31
C ARG A 105 12.06 -11.39 -13.89
N ALA A 106 10.86 -11.54 -14.44
CA ALA A 106 10.07 -10.44 -14.98
C ALA A 106 8.98 -10.00 -13.98
N GLY A 107 9.03 -10.51 -12.75
CA GLY A 107 8.12 -10.11 -11.68
C GLY A 107 6.74 -10.73 -11.76
N GLN A 108 6.53 -11.77 -12.58
CA GLN A 108 5.25 -12.46 -12.61
C GLN A 108 5.06 -13.34 -11.38
N ALA A 109 3.90 -13.24 -10.75
CA ALA A 109 3.55 -14.02 -9.57
C ALA A 109 2.89 -15.36 -9.94
N ALA A 110 3.45 -16.46 -9.44
CA ALA A 110 2.83 -17.78 -9.44
C ALA A 110 2.37 -18.13 -8.02
N VAL A 111 1.06 -18.30 -7.83
CA VAL A 111 0.46 -18.60 -6.52
C VAL A 111 0.02 -20.06 -6.44
N ARG A 112 0.34 -20.70 -5.33
CA ARG A 112 -0.17 -22.00 -4.92
C ARG A 112 -0.87 -21.87 -3.58
N LEU A 113 -2.03 -22.52 -3.47
CA LEU A 113 -2.81 -22.57 -2.24
C LEU A 113 -2.93 -24.01 -1.75
N ASP A 114 -2.70 -24.21 -0.46
CA ASP A 114 -2.96 -25.45 0.22
C ASP A 114 -3.84 -25.15 1.46
N ALA A 115 -4.73 -26.09 1.80
CA ALA A 115 -5.51 -25.99 3.04
C ALA A 115 -4.53 -25.94 4.22
N ALA A 116 -4.66 -24.94 5.10
CA ALA A 116 -3.97 -24.97 6.39
C ALA A 116 -4.82 -25.86 7.31
N ASP A 117 -4.49 -27.15 7.35
CA ASP A 117 -5.08 -28.04 8.34
C ASP A 117 -4.49 -27.70 9.71
N GLU A 118 -5.32 -27.17 10.60
CA GLU A 118 -5.04 -27.00 12.03
C GLU A 118 -5.75 -28.07 12.88
#